data_AF-A0AAQ3XHL2-F1
#
_entry.id   AF-A0AAQ3XHL2-F1
#
_cell.length_a   1.000
_cell.length_b   1.000
_cell.length_c   1.000
_cell.angle_alpha   90.00
_cell.angle_beta   90.00
_cell.angle_gamma   90.00
#
_symmetry.space_group_name_H-M   'P 1'
#
loop_
_entity.id
_entity.type
_entity.pdbx_description
1 polymer ?
#
loop_
_entity_poly.entity_id
_entity_poly.type
_entity_poly.pdbx_seq_one_letter_code
_entity_poly.pdbx_strand_id
1 'polypeptide(L)'
;MKEHKHRFTSWLMDQNIKDGTTLEEVTLKRLASGPSSRVTTWQAYDINGHTFYTAAKDKKCICKNSGVQIDAINDATGLKVTYFGFIEDI
;
A
#
# COMPACT_ATOMS: atom_id res chain seq x y z
N MET A 1 3.30 -8.63 11.84
CA MET A 1 2.69 -7.29 11.62
C MET A 1 1.58 -7.29 10.56
N LYS A 2 1.72 -8.00 9.42
CA LYS A 2 0.66 -8.09 8.38
C LYS A 2 -0.68 -8.63 8.88
N GLU A 3 -0.68 -9.74 9.63
CA GLU A 3 -1.90 -10.35 10.18
C GLU A 3 -2.70 -9.41 11.11
N HIS A 4 -1.99 -8.59 11.91
CA HIS A 4 -2.63 -7.62 12.80
C HIS A 4 -3.42 -6.58 12.02
N LYS A 5 -2.88 -6.07 10.91
CA LYS A 5 -3.58 -5.11 10.04
C LYS A 5 -4.81 -5.73 9.37
N HIS A 6 -4.72 -7.00 8.98
CA HIS A 6 -5.82 -7.67 8.29
C HIS A 6 -7.01 -7.99 9.20
N ARG A 7 -6.74 -8.30 10.48
CA ARG A 7 -7.77 -8.68 11.45
C ARG A 7 -8.35 -7.51 12.25
N PHE A 8 -7.68 -6.35 12.25
CA PHE A 8 -8.07 -5.21 13.08
C PHE A 8 -9.49 -4.71 12.80
N THR A 9 -9.86 -4.55 11.52
CA THR A 9 -11.19 -4.06 11.14
C THR A 9 -12.29 -5.06 11.48
N SER A 10 -12.06 -6.36 11.25
CA SER A 10 -13.00 -7.41 11.68
C SER A 10 -13.19 -7.43 13.19
N TRP A 11 -12.11 -7.40 13.97
CA TRP A 11 -12.16 -7.32 15.42
C TRP A 11 -12.90 -6.06 15.92
N LEU A 12 -12.68 -4.92 15.25
CA LEU A 12 -13.30 -3.64 15.63
C LEU A 12 -14.81 -3.66 15.33
N MET A 13 -15.25 -4.29 14.24
CA MET A 13 -16.68 -4.50 13.96
C MET A 13 -17.35 -5.42 15.00
N ASP A 14 -16.63 -6.44 15.49
CA ASP A 14 -17.15 -7.38 16.50
C ASP A 14 -17.39 -6.72 17.87
N GLN A 15 -16.91 -5.49 18.10
CA GLN A 15 -17.16 -4.73 19.34
C GLN A 15 -18.60 -4.20 19.45
N ASN A 16 -19.50 -4.60 18.54
CA ASN A 16 -20.93 -4.27 18.57
C ASN A 16 -21.18 -2.74 18.64
N ILE A 17 -20.46 -2.00 17.79
CA ILE A 17 -20.57 -0.54 17.65
C ILE A 17 -22.01 -0.19 17.26
N LYS A 18 -22.70 0.55 18.13
CA LYS A 18 -24.09 0.94 17.91
C LYS A 18 -24.20 1.97 16.80
N ASP A 19 -25.33 1.93 16.11
CA ASP A 19 -25.70 2.98 15.18
C ASP A 19 -26.08 4.23 15.97
N GLY A 20 -25.22 5.22 15.85
CA GLY A 20 -25.37 6.49 16.50
C GLY A 20 -25.57 7.63 15.51
N THR A 21 -26.11 8.73 16.00
CA THR A 21 -26.37 9.94 15.21
C THR A 21 -25.32 11.02 15.45
N THR A 22 -24.48 10.86 16.47
CA THR A 22 -23.37 11.78 16.73
C THR A 22 -22.25 11.59 15.71
N LEU A 23 -21.44 12.64 15.52
CA LEU A 23 -20.32 12.60 14.59
C LEU A 23 -19.30 11.53 14.97
N GLU A 24 -19.08 11.35 16.27
CA GLU A 24 -18.16 10.39 16.85
C GLU A 24 -18.60 8.95 16.55
N GLU A 25 -19.89 8.64 16.75
CA GLU A 25 -20.44 7.30 16.50
C GLU A 25 -20.40 6.95 15.00
N VAL A 26 -20.78 7.89 14.14
CA VAL A 26 -20.70 7.73 12.68
C VAL A 26 -19.25 7.53 12.23
N THR A 27 -18.31 8.27 12.81
CA THR A 27 -16.88 8.16 12.50
C THR A 27 -16.32 6.80 12.95
N LEU A 28 -16.66 6.35 14.16
CA LEU A 28 -16.24 5.06 14.69
C LEU A 28 -16.72 3.91 13.81
N LYS A 29 -17.98 3.96 13.35
CA LYS A 29 -18.55 2.96 12.44
C LYS A 29 -17.83 2.93 11.09
N ARG A 30 -17.51 4.10 10.51
CA ARG A 30 -16.74 4.17 9.25
C ARG A 30 -15.35 3.56 9.37
N LEU A 31 -14.67 3.80 10.50
CA LEU A 31 -13.36 3.19 10.76
C LEU A 31 -13.44 1.67 10.91
N ALA A 32 -14.49 1.17 11.58
CA ALA A 32 -14.71 -0.26 11.76
C ALA A 32 -15.01 -0.99 10.44
N SER A 33 -15.80 -0.38 9.54
CA SER A 33 -16.09 -0.93 8.20
C SER A 33 -14.85 -1.20 7.36
N GLY A 34 -13.72 -0.60 7.72
CA GLY A 34 -12.44 -0.80 7.05
C GLY A 34 -12.33 -0.06 5.72
N PRO A 35 -11.18 -0.23 5.04
CA PRO A 35 -10.95 0.41 3.76
C PRO A 35 -11.92 -0.10 2.68
N SER A 36 -12.21 0.75 1.70
CA SER A 36 -13.00 0.38 0.51
C SER A 36 -12.45 -0.91 -0.13
N SER A 37 -13.35 -1.84 -0.47
CA SER A 37 -13.01 -3.04 -1.26
C SER A 37 -12.65 -2.72 -2.71
N ARG A 38 -13.04 -1.53 -3.19
CA ARG A 38 -12.61 -0.99 -4.48
C ARG A 38 -11.29 -0.27 -4.29
N VAL A 39 -10.21 -0.96 -4.64
CA VAL A 39 -8.88 -0.38 -4.81
C VAL A 39 -8.68 -0.14 -6.30
N THR A 40 -8.26 1.08 -6.66
CA THR A 40 -7.79 1.34 -8.02
C THR A 40 -6.37 0.81 -8.11
N THR A 41 -6.12 -0.07 -9.06
CA THR A 41 -4.80 -0.65 -9.32
C THR A 41 -4.25 -0.08 -10.61
N TRP A 42 -2.98 0.30 -10.64
CA TRP A 42 -2.32 0.82 -11.84
C TRP A 42 -1.19 -0.11 -12.27
N GLN A 43 -1.02 -0.24 -13.58
CA GLN A 43 0.04 -1.08 -14.14
C GLN A 43 1.28 -0.28 -14.58
N ALA A 44 1.22 1.04 -14.45
CA ALA A 44 2.27 1.97 -14.87
C ALA A 44 2.29 3.17 -13.91
N TYR A 45 3.50 3.61 -13.56
CA TYR A 45 3.74 4.73 -12.66
C TYR A 45 4.73 5.69 -13.29
N ASP A 46 4.49 6.99 -13.14
CA ASP A 46 5.48 8.02 -13.48
C ASP A 46 6.42 8.23 -12.28
N ILE A 47 7.71 8.02 -12.49
CA ILE A 47 8.77 8.18 -11.50
C ILE A 47 9.89 8.97 -12.15
N ASN A 48 10.17 10.16 -11.61
CA ASN A 48 11.20 11.07 -12.12
C ASN A 48 11.07 11.38 -13.63
N GLY A 49 9.84 11.51 -14.14
CA GLY A 49 9.58 11.81 -15.56
C GLY A 49 9.73 10.60 -16.50
N HIS A 50 9.84 9.39 -15.94
CA HIS A 50 9.87 8.15 -16.69
C HIS A 50 8.72 7.23 -16.26
N THR A 51 8.13 6.53 -17.23
CA THR A 51 7.10 5.54 -16.97
C THR A 51 7.71 4.17 -16.67
N PHE A 52 7.49 3.66 -15.46
CA PHE A 52 7.86 2.32 -15.03
C PHE A 52 6.61 1.42 -14.94
N TYR A 53 6.73 0.16 -15.37
CA TYR A 53 5.62 -0.80 -15.31
C TYR A 53 5.70 -1.68 -14.07
N THR A 54 4.54 -2.18 -13.61
CA THR A 54 4.53 -3.19 -12.55
C THR A 54 5.13 -4.51 -13.05
N ALA A 55 5.69 -5.31 -12.15
CA ALA A 55 6.20 -6.65 -12.44
C ALA A 55 5.14 -7.54 -13.12
N ALA A 56 3.86 -7.34 -12.80
CA ALA A 56 2.75 -8.06 -13.42
C ALA A 56 2.56 -7.70 -14.90
N LYS A 57 2.67 -6.41 -15.26
CA LYS A 57 2.59 -5.95 -16.66
C LYS A 57 3.84 -6.29 -17.43
N ASP A 58 4.99 -6.09 -16.82
CA ASP A 58 6.30 -6.43 -17.35
C ASP A 58 6.29 -7.90 -17.84
N LYS A 59 5.85 -8.87 -17.02
CA LYS A 59 5.71 -10.29 -17.42
C LYS A 59 4.89 -10.53 -18.70
N LYS A 60 3.96 -9.64 -19.02
CA LYS A 60 3.03 -9.75 -20.16
C LYS A 60 3.45 -8.90 -21.37
N CYS A 61 4.41 -7.99 -21.22
CA CYS A 61 4.87 -7.11 -22.29
C CYS A 61 6.35 -7.31 -22.64
N ILE A 62 6.74 -6.75 -23.80
CA ILE A 62 8.14 -6.67 -24.24
C ILE A 62 8.91 -5.66 -23.38
N CYS A 63 8.23 -4.71 -22.77
CA CYS A 63 8.77 -3.69 -21.88
C CYS A 63 9.21 -4.23 -20.51
N LYS A 64 10.50 -4.57 -20.38
CA LYS A 64 11.12 -5.08 -19.15
C LYS A 64 11.72 -3.96 -18.29
N ASN A 65 10.88 -3.10 -17.68
CA ASN A 65 11.35 -1.98 -16.86
C ASN A 65 10.76 -1.92 -15.46
N SER A 66 10.32 -3.05 -14.89
CA SER A 66 9.78 -3.06 -13.52
C SER A 66 10.85 -3.01 -12.42
N GLY A 67 12.11 -3.28 -12.73
CA GLY A 67 13.20 -3.25 -11.75
C GLY A 67 13.59 -1.83 -11.35
N VAL A 68 13.82 -1.60 -10.07
CA VAL A 68 14.28 -0.31 -9.51
C VAL A 68 15.46 -0.50 -8.57
N GLN A 69 16.32 0.51 -8.52
CA GLN A 69 17.42 0.63 -7.58
C GLN A 69 17.25 1.93 -6.79
N ILE A 70 17.41 1.87 -5.47
CA ILE A 70 17.43 3.04 -4.60
C ILE A 70 18.72 3.03 -3.80
N ASP A 71 19.42 4.16 -3.83
CA ASP A 71 20.54 4.40 -2.95
C ASP A 71 20.04 5.19 -1.74
N ALA A 72 20.22 4.64 -0.53
CA ALA A 72 19.89 5.32 0.71
C ALA A 72 21.15 5.45 1.58
N ILE A 73 21.18 6.49 2.40
CA ILE A 73 22.21 6.65 3.42
C ILE A 73 21.66 6.01 4.70
N ASN A 74 22.43 5.12 5.30
CA ASN A 74 22.08 4.58 6.60
C ASN A 74 22.35 5.64 7.67
N ASP A 75 21.31 6.13 8.33
CA ASP A 75 21.42 7.22 9.32
C ASP A 75 22.34 6.87 10.51
N ALA A 76 22.46 5.58 10.87
CA ALA A 76 23.28 5.14 11.99
C ALA A 76 24.77 5.01 11.62
N THR A 77 25.10 4.66 10.37
CA THR A 77 26.48 4.40 9.95
C THR A 77 27.03 5.44 8.98
N GLY A 78 26.18 6.31 8.42
CA GLY A 78 26.52 7.26 7.36
C GLY A 78 26.88 6.60 6.02
N LEU A 79 26.79 5.26 5.91
CA LEU A 79 27.19 4.53 4.72
C LEU A 79 26.07 4.53 3.67
N LYS A 80 26.48 4.66 2.41
CA LYS A 80 25.60 4.46 1.26
C LYS A 80 25.27 2.97 1.14
N VAL A 81 23.99 2.64 1.16
CA VAL A 81 23.45 1.29 0.95
C VAL A 81 22.55 1.31 -0.27
N THR A 82 22.78 0.36 -1.17
CA THR A 82 21.98 0.19 -2.39
C THR A 82 20.96 -0.91 -2.19
N TYR A 83 19.71 -0.61 -2.53
CA TYR A 83 18.57 -1.52 -2.49
C TYR A 83 18.05 -1.78 -3.90
N PHE A 84 17.58 -3.00 -4.13
CA PHE A 84 16.98 -3.43 -5.39
C PHE A 84 15.57 -3.96 -5.14
N GLY A 85 14.68 -3.73 -6.08
CA GLY A 85 13.31 -4.22 -6.00
C GLY A 85 12.60 -4.16 -7.35
N PHE A 86 11.32 -4.50 -7.33
CA PHE A 86 10.44 -4.38 -8.48
C PHE A 86 9.23 -3.51 -8.11
N ILE A 87 8.71 -2.78 -9.08
CA ILE A 87 7.44 -2.07 -8.94
C ILE A 87 6.31 -3.09 -8.87
N GLU A 88 5.59 -3.12 -7.75
CA GLU A 88 4.40 -3.94 -7.55
C GLU A 88 3.14 -3.06 -7.51
N ASP A 89 1.98 -3.71 -7.46
CA ASP A 89 0.71 -3.02 -7.21
C ASP A 89 0.64 -2.51 -5.76
N ILE A 90 -0.05 -1.38 -5.53
CA ILE A 90 -0.07 -0.66 -4.24
C ILE A 90 -1.29 -1.03 -3.41
#